data_AF-A0A497FQR7-F1
#
_entry.id   AF-A0A497FQR7-F1
#
_cell.length_a   1.000
_cell.length_b   1.000
_cell.length_c   1.000
_cell.angle_alpha   90.00
_cell.angle_beta   90.00
_cell.angle_gamma   90.00
#
_symmetry.space_group_name_H-M   'P 1'
#
loop_
_entity.id
_entity.type
_entity.pdbx_description
1 polymer ?
#
loop_
_entity_poly.entity_id
_entity_poly.type
_entity_poly.pdbx_seq_one_letter_code
_entity_poly.pdbx_strand_id
1 'polypeptide(L)'
;MDEKDKVRKYIRNVRIVLSKIYSKIKKENRRIGYIVDLADKYCQDARYYLEERNDVFTSLACIAYSEGLLDALRFLDILDFEWPREASKEKRVLVGGVFDILHPGHIFLLKKAREKGRLIVIVARDENVKKMKGRPPVIPEKQRLAMVKSIRYVDEAYLGEKEFSVKKVIEKHRPDIIVLGPDQENIASIVKEEADKYGIEVVKIASRVKNFPLTSSSQIIERILDLF
;
A
#
# COMPACT_ATOMS: atom_id res chain seq x y z
N MET A 1 9.13 -5.68 -12.00
CA MET A 1 8.93 -7.13 -11.85
C MET A 1 8.59 -7.67 -13.21
N ASP A 2 9.41 -8.59 -13.72
CA ASP A 2 9.26 -9.20 -15.04
C ASP A 2 7.90 -9.91 -15.16
N GLU A 3 7.30 -9.91 -16.35
CA GLU A 3 6.02 -10.57 -16.60
C GLU A 3 6.15 -12.09 -16.38
N LYS A 4 7.30 -12.67 -16.72
CA LYS A 4 7.60 -14.07 -16.43
C LYS A 4 7.63 -14.36 -14.94
N ASP A 5 8.22 -13.48 -14.13
CA ASP A 5 8.30 -13.68 -12.67
C ASP A 5 6.90 -13.68 -12.03
N LYS A 6 5.99 -12.84 -12.54
CA LYS A 6 4.57 -12.87 -12.13
C LYS A 6 3.93 -14.21 -12.45
N VAL A 7 4.09 -14.72 -13.68
CA VAL A 7 3.48 -16.00 -14.08
C VAL A 7 4.10 -17.18 -13.33
N ARG A 8 5.43 -17.21 -13.15
CA ARG A 8 6.11 -18.21 -12.29
C ARG A 8 5.53 -18.24 -10.88
N LYS A 9 5.21 -17.07 -10.33
CA LYS A 9 4.60 -16.96 -8.99
C LYS A 9 3.20 -17.59 -8.95
N TYR A 10 2.34 -17.32 -9.93
CA TYR A 10 1.02 -17.96 -10.01
C TYR A 10 1.14 -19.48 -10.10
N ILE A 11 2.02 -19.98 -10.98
CA ILE A 11 2.29 -21.42 -11.13
C ILE A 11 2.72 -22.05 -9.81
N ARG A 12 3.70 -21.43 -9.13
CA ARG A 12 4.19 -21.92 -7.83
C ARG A 12 3.06 -21.97 -6.79
N ASN A 13 2.23 -20.93 -6.72
CA ASN A 13 1.14 -20.84 -5.75
C ASN A 13 0.08 -21.94 -5.96
N VAL A 14 -0.35 -22.16 -7.20
CA VAL A 14 -1.27 -23.23 -7.58
C VAL A 14 -0.70 -24.61 -7.24
N ARG A 15 0.57 -24.86 -7.53
CA ARG A 15 1.22 -26.15 -7.17
C ARG A 15 1.21 -26.42 -5.67
N ILE A 16 1.43 -25.39 -4.84
CA ILE A 16 1.38 -25.54 -3.37
C ILE A 16 -0.05 -25.85 -2.91
N VAL A 17 -1.07 -25.23 -3.51
CA VAL A 17 -2.47 -25.52 -3.18
C VAL A 17 -2.84 -26.94 -3.59
N LEU A 18 -2.53 -27.33 -4.83
CA LEU A 18 -2.81 -28.67 -5.35
C LEU A 18 -2.18 -29.77 -4.49
N SER A 19 -0.92 -29.61 -4.05
CA SER A 19 -0.27 -30.62 -3.21
C SER A 19 -0.95 -30.81 -1.84
N LYS A 20 -1.54 -29.74 -1.27
CA LYS A 20 -2.31 -29.80 -0.02
C LYS A 20 -3.70 -30.44 -0.19
N ILE A 21 -4.28 -30.27 -1.37
CA ILE A 21 -5.65 -30.73 -1.68
C ILE A 21 -5.65 -32.19 -2.15
N TYR A 22 -4.65 -32.61 -2.93
CA TYR A 22 -4.52 -33.97 -3.44
C TYR A 22 -4.51 -35.05 -2.34
N SER A 23 -3.96 -34.72 -1.17
CA SER A 23 -3.96 -35.62 -0.01
C SER A 23 -5.34 -35.80 0.62
N LYS A 24 -6.25 -34.82 0.47
CA LYS A 24 -7.58 -34.80 1.08
C LYS A 24 -8.68 -35.41 0.18
N ILE A 25 -8.60 -35.23 -1.15
CA ILE A 25 -9.69 -35.56 -2.08
C ILE A 25 -9.81 -37.05 -2.42
N LYS A 26 -8.77 -37.85 -2.17
CA LYS A 26 -8.62 -39.22 -2.69
C LYS A 26 -9.73 -40.22 -2.32
N LYS A 27 -10.77 -39.88 -1.54
CA LYS A 27 -11.78 -40.84 -1.07
C LYS A 27 -13.27 -40.47 -1.15
N GLU A 28 -13.68 -39.23 -1.44
CA GLU A 28 -15.10 -38.86 -1.20
C GLU A 28 -15.93 -38.43 -2.43
N ASN A 29 -15.34 -37.95 -3.54
CA ASN A 29 -16.14 -37.56 -4.72
C ASN A 29 -15.39 -37.57 -6.07
N ARG A 30 -15.81 -38.45 -6.99
CA ARG A 30 -15.19 -38.65 -8.31
C ARG A 30 -15.26 -37.42 -9.22
N ARG A 31 -16.29 -36.57 -9.11
CA ARG A 31 -16.44 -35.36 -9.92
C ARG A 31 -15.51 -34.24 -9.46
N ILE A 32 -15.38 -34.06 -8.14
CA ILE A 32 -14.47 -33.06 -7.56
C ILE A 32 -13.01 -33.45 -7.88
N GLY A 33 -12.67 -34.74 -7.74
CA GLY A 33 -11.36 -35.25 -8.15
C GLY A 33 -11.02 -34.93 -9.60
N TYR A 34 -11.97 -35.09 -10.52
CA TYR A 34 -11.78 -34.74 -11.93
C TYR A 34 -11.49 -33.24 -12.14
N ILE A 35 -12.18 -32.34 -11.43
CA ILE A 35 -11.94 -30.89 -11.54
C ILE A 35 -10.54 -30.53 -11.01
N VAL A 36 -10.11 -31.15 -9.91
CA VAL A 36 -8.77 -30.92 -9.35
C VAL A 36 -7.68 -31.49 -10.26
N ASP A 37 -7.89 -32.66 -10.84
CA ASP A 37 -6.98 -33.23 -11.85
C ASP A 37 -6.90 -32.34 -13.10
N LEU A 38 -8.03 -31.73 -13.51
CA LEU A 38 -8.05 -30.79 -14.61
C LEU A 38 -7.26 -29.52 -14.27
N ALA A 39 -7.44 -28.96 -13.07
CA ALA A 39 -6.68 -27.82 -12.59
C ALA A 39 -5.17 -28.12 -12.58
N ASP A 40 -4.75 -29.32 -12.12
CA ASP A 40 -3.34 -29.72 -12.14
C ASP A 40 -2.77 -29.79 -13.56
N LYS A 41 -3.51 -30.37 -14.52
CA LYS A 41 -3.09 -30.39 -15.93
C LYS A 41 -2.87 -28.99 -16.49
N TYR A 42 -3.79 -28.06 -16.26
CA TYR A 42 -3.61 -26.66 -16.69
C TYR A 42 -2.42 -25.98 -16.00
N CYS A 43 -2.13 -26.31 -14.74
CA CYS A 43 -0.95 -25.82 -14.05
C CYS A 43 0.35 -26.38 -14.67
N GLN A 44 0.36 -27.64 -15.10
CA GLN A 44 1.48 -28.27 -15.80
C GLN A 44 1.69 -27.64 -17.18
N ASP A 45 0.61 -27.43 -17.94
CA ASP A 45 0.65 -26.73 -19.24
C ASP A 45 1.20 -25.32 -19.08
N ALA A 46 0.73 -24.58 -18.08
CA ALA A 46 1.24 -23.24 -17.78
C ALA A 46 2.76 -23.26 -17.57
N ARG A 47 3.27 -24.23 -16.81
CA ARG A 47 4.71 -24.40 -16.59
C ARG A 47 5.45 -24.71 -17.89
N TYR A 48 4.93 -25.64 -18.69
CA TYR A 48 5.50 -26.02 -19.98
C TYR A 48 5.61 -24.81 -20.93
N TYR A 49 4.53 -24.05 -21.10
CA TYR A 49 4.55 -22.88 -21.97
C TYR A 49 5.53 -21.80 -21.49
N LEU A 50 5.66 -21.61 -20.18
CA LEU A 50 6.58 -20.62 -19.63
C LEU A 50 8.05 -21.02 -19.74
N GLU A 51 8.38 -22.26 -19.37
CA GLU A 51 9.76 -22.74 -19.23
C GLU A 51 10.32 -23.25 -20.55
N GLU A 52 9.55 -24.04 -21.30
CA GLU A 52 10.03 -24.72 -22.51
C GLU A 52 9.74 -23.92 -23.78
N ARG A 53 8.62 -23.18 -23.81
CA ARG A 53 8.21 -22.40 -25.00
C ARG A 53 8.47 -20.92 -24.89
N ASN A 54 8.81 -20.44 -23.69
CA ASN A 54 8.99 -19.02 -23.41
C ASN A 54 7.75 -18.16 -23.80
N ASP A 55 6.56 -18.77 -23.80
CA ASP A 55 5.28 -18.16 -24.14
C ASP A 55 4.54 -17.75 -22.86
N VAL A 56 4.70 -16.49 -22.50
CA VAL A 56 4.14 -15.91 -21.27
C VAL A 56 2.62 -15.79 -21.35
N PHE A 57 2.07 -15.49 -22.52
CA PHE A 57 0.64 -15.24 -22.70
C PHE A 57 -0.15 -16.54 -22.54
N THR A 58 0.26 -17.60 -23.25
CA THR A 58 -0.41 -18.91 -23.14
C THR A 58 -0.23 -19.49 -21.74
N SER A 59 0.96 -19.32 -21.14
CA SER A 59 1.19 -19.71 -19.75
C SER A 59 0.25 -19.00 -18.77
N LEU A 60 0.06 -17.69 -18.91
CA LEU A 60 -0.85 -16.91 -18.10
C LEU A 60 -2.31 -17.38 -18.27
N ALA A 61 -2.73 -17.66 -19.50
CA ALA A 61 -4.07 -18.18 -19.77
C ALA A 61 -4.31 -19.54 -19.09
N CYS A 62 -3.36 -20.47 -19.21
CA CYS A 62 -3.42 -21.78 -18.57
C CYS A 62 -3.48 -21.66 -17.03
N ILE A 63 -2.62 -20.83 -16.42
CA ILE A 63 -2.58 -20.74 -14.95
C ILE A 63 -3.80 -20.02 -14.38
N ALA A 64 -4.33 -19.01 -15.06
CA ALA A 64 -5.56 -18.34 -14.65
C ALA A 64 -6.77 -19.30 -14.68
N TYR A 65 -6.83 -20.21 -15.67
CA TYR A 65 -7.86 -21.24 -15.73
C TYR A 65 -7.72 -22.24 -14.57
N SER A 66 -6.49 -22.69 -14.28
CA SER A 66 -6.20 -23.58 -13.14
C SER A 66 -6.60 -22.95 -11.79
N GLU A 67 -6.21 -21.69 -11.56
CA GLU A 67 -6.55 -20.93 -10.35
C GLU A 67 -8.08 -20.75 -10.22
N GLY A 68 -8.76 -20.38 -11.31
CA GLY A 68 -10.21 -20.20 -11.34
C GLY A 68 -11.00 -21.47 -11.04
N LEU A 69 -10.56 -22.65 -11.50
CA LEU A 69 -11.20 -23.92 -11.15
C LEU A 69 -11.13 -24.20 -9.64
N LEU A 70 -9.98 -23.94 -9.02
CA LEU A 70 -9.78 -24.16 -7.58
C LEU A 70 -10.55 -23.13 -6.76
N ASP A 71 -10.57 -21.86 -7.16
CA ASP A 71 -11.36 -20.83 -6.49
C ASP A 71 -12.86 -21.10 -6.59
N ALA A 72 -13.36 -21.62 -7.71
CA ALA A 72 -14.76 -22.02 -7.83
C ALA A 72 -15.14 -23.10 -6.81
N LEU A 73 -14.28 -24.11 -6.63
CA LEU A 73 -14.50 -25.14 -5.61
C LEU A 73 -14.42 -24.57 -4.18
N ARG A 74 -13.55 -23.58 -3.95
CA ARG A 74 -13.44 -22.88 -2.66
C ARG A 74 -14.68 -22.04 -2.35
N PHE A 75 -15.19 -21.29 -3.32
CA PHE A 75 -16.37 -20.43 -3.14
C PHE A 75 -17.68 -21.20 -2.96
N LEU A 76 -17.71 -22.46 -3.42
CA LEU A 76 -18.83 -23.37 -3.20
C LEU A 76 -18.70 -24.14 -1.87
N ASP A 77 -17.73 -23.78 -1.02
CA ASP A 77 -17.41 -24.45 0.25
C ASP A 77 -17.11 -25.95 0.08
N ILE A 78 -16.70 -26.37 -1.12
CA ILE A 78 -16.36 -27.77 -1.44
C ILE A 78 -14.95 -28.09 -0.97
N LEU A 79 -14.02 -27.15 -1.14
CA LEU A 79 -12.62 -27.28 -0.73
C LEU A 79 -12.20 -26.10 0.13
N ASP A 80 -11.67 -26.39 1.31
CA ASP A 80 -11.07 -25.39 2.18
C ASP A 80 -9.54 -25.34 2.00
N PHE A 81 -9.06 -24.21 1.47
CA PHE A 81 -7.64 -23.92 1.33
C PHE A 81 -7.39 -22.40 1.27
N GLU A 82 -6.15 -22.03 1.59
CA GLU A 82 -5.66 -20.67 1.42
C GLU A 82 -4.58 -20.61 0.34
N TRP A 83 -4.69 -19.60 -0.52
CA TRP A 83 -3.64 -19.26 -1.48
C TRP A 83 -2.35 -18.88 -0.75
N PRO A 84 -1.17 -19.42 -1.15
CA PRO A 84 0.11 -19.00 -0.62
C PRO A 84 0.31 -17.52 -0.89
N ARG A 85 0.09 -16.72 0.14
CA ARG A 85 0.55 -15.35 0.15
C ARG A 85 2.03 -15.41 0.47
N GLU A 86 2.87 -14.99 -0.47
CA GLU A 86 4.14 -14.40 -0.02
C GLU A 86 3.75 -13.31 0.96
N ALA A 87 4.48 -13.21 2.08
CA ALA A 87 4.47 -11.98 2.85
C ALA A 87 4.86 -10.88 1.86
N SER A 88 3.86 -10.17 1.36
CA SER A 88 4.03 -8.96 0.62
C SER A 88 4.80 -8.05 1.56
N LYS A 89 6.11 -7.97 1.39
CA LYS A 89 6.95 -6.89 1.93
C LYS A 89 6.58 -5.61 1.16
N GLU A 90 5.30 -5.30 1.03
CA GLU A 90 4.90 -3.96 0.63
C GLU A 90 5.40 -3.06 1.75
N LYS A 91 6.45 -2.30 1.43
CA LYS A 91 7.11 -1.41 2.38
C LYS A 91 6.05 -0.51 3.01
N ARG A 92 6.08 -0.37 4.33
CA ARG A 92 5.24 0.57 5.07
C ARG A 92 5.84 1.95 4.90
N VAL A 93 5.10 2.82 4.23
CA VAL A 93 5.50 4.21 3.97
C VAL A 93 4.74 5.11 4.93
N LEU A 94 5.45 5.99 5.61
CA LEU A 94 4.87 6.92 6.56
C LEU A 94 5.02 8.37 6.08
N VAL A 95 3.92 9.11 6.10
CA VAL A 95 3.88 10.56 5.85
C VAL A 95 3.24 11.24 7.05
N GLY A 96 3.92 12.25 7.61
CA GLY A 96 3.35 13.12 8.64
C GLY A 96 3.01 14.49 8.09
N GLY A 97 1.88 15.08 8.48
CA GLY A 97 1.52 16.42 8.01
C GLY A 97 0.34 17.05 8.75
N VAL A 98 0.16 18.35 8.54
CA VAL A 98 -1.01 19.08 9.07
C VAL A 98 -2.24 18.78 8.22
N PHE A 99 -2.12 18.79 6.88
CA PHE A 99 -3.25 18.60 5.97
C PHE A 99 -4.42 19.56 6.29
N ASP A 100 -4.12 20.85 6.46
CA ASP A 100 -5.07 21.87 6.93
C ASP A 100 -6.19 22.07 5.90
N ILE A 101 -5.93 22.86 4.85
CA ILE A 101 -6.81 22.96 3.69
C ILE A 101 -6.24 22.03 2.61
N LEU A 102 -7.03 21.07 2.12
CA LEU A 102 -6.58 20.16 1.06
C LEU A 102 -6.36 20.92 -0.25
N HIS A 103 -5.29 20.56 -0.96
CA HIS A 103 -4.86 21.19 -2.21
C HIS A 103 -3.99 20.23 -3.03
N PRO A 104 -3.71 20.54 -4.31
CA PRO A 104 -2.94 19.66 -5.19
C PRO A 104 -1.56 19.25 -4.64
N GLY A 105 -0.90 20.12 -3.86
CA GLY A 105 0.35 19.80 -3.17
C GLY A 105 0.26 18.57 -2.24
N HIS A 106 -0.81 18.46 -1.44
CA HIS A 106 -1.04 17.29 -0.58
C HIS A 106 -1.28 16.03 -1.42
N ILE A 107 -2.12 16.14 -2.46
CA ILE A 107 -2.46 15.01 -3.33
C ILE A 107 -1.21 14.45 -4.01
N PHE A 108 -0.33 15.34 -4.49
CA PHE A 108 0.94 14.94 -5.10
C PHE A 108 1.88 14.26 -4.11
N LEU A 109 2.06 14.82 -2.91
CA LEU A 109 2.87 14.20 -1.86
C LEU A 109 2.37 12.79 -1.52
N LEU A 110 1.07 12.64 -1.27
CA LEU A 110 0.46 11.36 -0.92
C LEU A 110 0.56 10.35 -2.07
N LYS A 111 0.35 10.78 -3.32
CA LYS A 111 0.56 9.94 -4.50
C LYS A 111 2.01 9.45 -4.58
N LYS A 112 2.99 10.34 -4.42
CA LYS A 112 4.42 9.99 -4.45
C LYS A 112 4.85 9.09 -3.30
N ALA A 113 4.23 9.24 -2.13
CA ALA A 113 4.46 8.33 -1.02
C ALA A 113 3.86 6.95 -1.30
N ARG A 114 2.64 6.87 -1.85
CA ARG A 114 1.97 5.60 -2.19
C ARG A 114 2.70 4.80 -3.27
N GLU A 115 3.38 5.47 -4.21
CA GLU A 115 4.25 4.83 -5.21
C GLU A 115 5.39 3.99 -4.58
N LYS A 116 5.72 4.22 -3.30
CA LYS A 116 6.81 3.54 -2.57
C LYS A 116 6.36 2.34 -1.73
N GLY A 117 5.05 2.13 -1.58
CA GLY A 117 4.49 1.06 -0.76
C GLY A 117 3.19 1.46 -0.07
N ARG A 118 2.82 0.75 0.99
CA ARG A 118 1.56 0.93 1.73
C ARG A 118 1.64 2.20 2.57
N LEU A 119 0.77 3.17 2.30
CA LEU A 119 0.83 4.50 2.87
C LEU A 119 0.02 4.62 4.17
N ILE A 120 0.75 4.95 5.24
CA ILE A 120 0.22 5.36 6.54
C ILE A 120 0.41 6.86 6.69
N VAL A 121 -0.67 7.59 6.94
CA VAL A 121 -0.63 9.05 7.13
C VAL A 121 -0.88 9.42 8.59
N ILE A 122 0.01 10.22 9.15
CA ILE A 122 -0.11 10.78 10.50
C ILE A 122 -0.54 12.24 10.40
N VAL A 123 -1.77 12.50 10.84
CA VAL A 123 -2.39 13.84 10.85
C VAL A 123 -2.03 14.53 12.16
N ALA A 124 -1.37 15.69 12.09
CA ALA A 124 -0.92 16.43 13.26
C ALA A 124 -2.11 16.87 14.14
N ARG A 125 -1.93 16.82 15.46
CA ARG A 125 -2.91 17.31 16.45
C ARG A 125 -3.01 18.83 16.43
N ASP A 126 -4.19 19.37 16.70
CA ASP A 126 -4.44 20.82 16.72
C ASP A 126 -3.51 21.54 17.72
N GLU A 127 -3.32 20.95 18.91
CA GLU A 127 -2.43 21.48 19.95
C GLU A 127 -0.97 21.54 19.50
N ASN A 128 -0.49 20.50 18.81
CA ASN A 128 0.89 20.47 18.30
C ASN A 128 1.09 21.49 17.19
N VAL A 129 0.10 21.66 16.31
CA VAL A 129 0.13 22.69 15.26
C VAL A 129 0.16 24.09 15.88
N LYS A 130 -0.65 24.35 16.92
CA LYS A 130 -0.67 25.62 17.63
C LYS A 130 0.66 25.94 18.30
N LYS A 131 1.29 24.96 18.97
CA LYS A 131 2.63 25.13 19.56
C LYS A 131 3.69 25.43 18.51
N MET A 132 3.65 24.74 17.37
CA MET A 132 4.65 24.87 16.31
C MET A 132 4.50 26.15 15.48
N LYS A 133 3.27 26.53 15.12
CA LYS A 133 2.98 27.64 14.21
C LYS A 133 2.50 28.91 14.90
N GLY A 134 2.31 28.90 16.22
CA GLY A 134 1.72 29.99 16.99
C GLY A 134 0.21 30.17 16.79
N ARG A 135 -0.42 29.39 15.90
CA ARG A 135 -1.86 29.45 15.59
C ARG A 135 -2.46 28.05 15.37
N PRO A 136 -3.74 27.84 15.72
CA PRO A 136 -4.42 26.60 15.36
C PRO A 136 -4.55 26.46 13.83
N PRO A 137 -4.74 25.23 13.32
CA PRO A 137 -5.15 25.03 11.95
C PRO A 137 -6.55 25.63 11.70
N VAL A 138 -6.87 25.89 10.44
CA VAL A 138 -8.21 26.35 10.04
C VAL A 138 -9.24 25.24 10.26
N ILE A 139 -8.88 24.00 9.90
CA ILE A 139 -9.77 22.85 9.99
C ILE A 139 -9.40 21.99 11.21
N PRO A 140 -10.35 21.65 12.10
CA PRO A 140 -10.08 20.81 13.28
C PRO A 140 -9.55 19.40 12.93
N GLU A 141 -8.74 18.82 13.81
CA GLU A 141 -8.01 17.58 13.55
C GLU A 141 -8.88 16.38 13.13
N LYS A 142 -10.08 16.24 13.70
CA LYS A 142 -11.01 15.15 13.35
C LYS A 142 -11.53 15.28 11.92
N GLN A 143 -11.78 16.51 11.46
CA GLN A 143 -12.21 16.76 10.09
C GLN A 143 -11.06 16.55 9.11
N ARG A 144 -9.85 17.04 9.43
CA ARG A 144 -8.64 16.78 8.63
C ARG A 144 -8.38 15.29 8.49
N LEU A 145 -8.49 14.52 9.58
CA LEU A 145 -8.37 13.06 9.54
C LEU A 145 -9.41 12.41 8.61
N ALA A 146 -10.68 12.79 8.71
CA ALA A 146 -11.74 12.25 7.86
C ALA A 146 -11.49 12.53 6.37
N MET A 147 -11.07 13.76 6.03
CA MET A 147 -10.71 14.13 4.67
C MET A 147 -9.51 13.31 4.16
N VAL A 148 -8.44 13.20 4.95
CA VAL A 148 -7.23 12.45 4.58
C VAL A 148 -7.52 10.97 4.36
N LYS A 149 -8.34 10.35 5.23
CA LYS A 149 -8.79 8.95 5.08
C LYS A 149 -9.53 8.69 3.77
N SER A 150 -10.17 9.71 3.20
CA SER A 150 -10.98 9.59 1.99
C SER A 150 -10.15 9.74 0.70
N ILE A 151 -8.85 10.03 0.82
CA ILE A 151 -7.97 10.20 -0.34
C ILE A 151 -7.55 8.82 -0.84
N ARG A 152 -7.82 8.53 -2.12
CA ARG A 152 -7.56 7.23 -2.78
C ARG A 152 -6.14 6.65 -2.63
N TYR A 153 -5.15 7.49 -2.30
CA TYR A 153 -3.74 7.09 -2.16
C TYR A 153 -3.39 6.67 -0.73
N VAL A 154 -4.29 6.86 0.22
CA VAL A 154 -4.05 6.63 1.65
C VAL A 154 -4.64 5.29 2.03
N ASP A 155 -3.79 4.35 2.49
CA ASP A 155 -4.26 3.04 2.96
C ASP A 155 -4.71 3.10 4.42
N GLU A 156 -3.99 3.86 5.25
CA GLU A 156 -4.34 4.10 6.66
C GLU A 156 -4.06 5.56 7.05
N ALA A 157 -4.88 6.13 7.93
CA ALA A 157 -4.58 7.43 8.53
C ALA A 157 -4.99 7.50 10.00
N TYR A 158 -4.14 8.16 10.79
CA TYR A 158 -4.28 8.28 12.24
C TYR A 158 -4.01 9.72 12.68
N LEU A 159 -4.57 10.10 13.82
CA LEU A 159 -4.10 11.28 14.53
C LEU A 159 -2.75 10.98 15.17
N GLY A 160 -1.85 11.97 15.13
CA GLY A 160 -0.56 11.89 15.80
C GLY A 160 -0.67 11.82 17.33
N GLU A 161 0.48 11.70 17.96
CA GLU A 161 0.60 11.70 19.41
C GLU A 161 0.26 13.09 19.99
N LYS A 162 -0.25 13.11 21.23
CA LYS A 162 -0.61 14.38 21.92
C LYS A 162 0.59 15.32 22.04
N GLU A 163 1.76 14.75 22.29
CA GLU A 163 3.05 15.43 22.23
C GLU A 163 3.80 14.96 21.00
N PHE A 164 4.37 15.90 20.24
CA PHE A 164 5.13 15.58 19.04
C PHE A 164 6.33 14.67 19.38
N SER A 165 6.36 13.47 18.81
CA SER A 165 7.44 12.51 19.00
C SER A 165 7.58 11.61 17.78
N VAL A 166 8.69 11.77 17.05
CA VAL A 166 9.01 10.90 15.90
C VAL A 166 9.22 9.46 16.36
N LYS A 167 9.93 9.26 17.48
CA LYS A 167 10.19 7.96 18.09
C LYS A 167 8.90 7.15 18.33
N LYS A 168 7.93 7.73 19.04
CA LYS A 168 6.66 7.04 19.35
C LYS A 168 5.90 6.64 18.07
N VAL A 169 5.94 7.49 17.05
CA VAL A 169 5.31 7.20 15.76
C VAL A 169 6.03 6.04 15.05
N ILE A 170 7.36 6.03 15.04
CA ILE A 170 8.17 4.94 14.48
C ILE A 170 7.90 3.63 15.22
N GLU A 171 7.92 3.61 16.55
CA GLU A 171 7.73 2.40 17.35
C GLU A 171 6.33 1.79 17.14
N LYS A 172 5.31 2.65 17.03
CA LYS A 172 3.91 2.25 16.85
C LYS A 172 3.61 1.76 15.44
N HIS A 173 4.11 2.47 14.42
CA HIS A 173 3.76 2.22 13.03
C HIS A 173 4.83 1.46 12.25
N ARG A 174 6.01 1.21 12.83
CA ARG A 174 7.14 0.45 12.26
C ARG A 174 7.29 0.63 10.75
N PRO A 175 7.49 1.87 10.26
CA PRO A 175 7.61 2.13 8.84
C PRO A 175 8.97 1.65 8.30
N ASP A 176 8.98 1.25 7.04
CA ASP A 176 10.22 0.97 6.30
C ASP A 176 10.76 2.24 5.62
N ILE A 177 9.87 3.17 5.27
CA ILE A 177 10.20 4.44 4.61
C ILE A 177 9.42 5.57 5.29
N ILE A 178 10.09 6.70 5.55
CA ILE A 178 9.45 7.97 5.90
C ILE A 178 9.60 8.94 4.74
N VAL A 179 8.48 9.50 4.26
CA VAL A 179 8.47 10.47 3.17
C VAL A 179 8.19 11.87 3.72
N LEU A 180 9.10 12.80 3.44
CA LEU A 180 9.01 14.20 3.81
C LEU A 180 8.59 15.05 2.60
N GLY A 181 7.68 15.99 2.85
CA GLY A 181 7.31 17.02 1.89
C GLY A 181 8.40 18.09 1.71
N PRO A 182 8.27 18.93 0.67
CA PRO A 182 9.25 19.98 0.37
C PRO A 182 9.36 21.02 1.50
N ASP A 183 8.26 21.27 2.23
CA ASP A 183 8.15 22.34 3.22
C ASP A 183 8.49 21.90 4.66
N GLN A 184 9.08 20.71 4.83
CA GLN A 184 9.35 20.09 6.13
C GLN A 184 10.82 20.18 6.56
N GLU A 185 11.53 21.23 6.17
CA GLU A 185 12.97 21.38 6.46
C GLU A 185 13.27 21.43 7.96
N ASN A 186 12.44 22.14 8.71
CA ASN A 186 12.64 22.36 10.16
C ASN A 186 12.56 21.07 10.98
N ILE A 187 11.92 20.01 10.46
CA ILE A 187 11.80 18.72 11.13
C ILE A 187 12.65 17.63 10.47
N ALA A 188 13.26 17.92 9.32
CA ALA A 188 13.95 16.91 8.52
C ALA A 188 15.16 16.32 9.25
N SER A 189 15.92 17.14 9.98
CA SER A 189 17.06 16.69 10.79
C SER A 189 16.62 15.75 11.91
N ILE A 190 15.62 16.16 12.69
CA ILE A 190 15.07 15.36 13.81
C ILE A 190 14.50 14.04 13.31
N VAL A 191 13.75 14.06 12.21
CA VAL A 191 13.18 12.85 11.61
C VAL A 191 14.28 11.91 11.13
N LYS A 192 15.31 12.44 10.46
CA LYS A 192 16.42 11.64 9.95
C LYS A 192 17.24 11.02 11.07
N GLU A 193 17.62 11.81 12.07
CA GLU A 193 18.39 11.32 13.22
C GLU A 193 17.67 10.18 13.95
N GLU A 194 16.35 10.30 14.15
CA GLU A 194 15.59 9.25 14.80
C GLU A 194 15.39 8.04 13.88
N ALA A 195 15.13 8.25 12.58
CA ALA A 195 14.97 7.17 11.60
C ALA A 195 16.25 6.32 11.43
N ASP A 196 17.43 6.95 11.46
CA ASP A 196 18.72 6.29 11.32
C ASP A 196 18.95 5.26 12.46
N LYS A 197 18.45 5.54 13.68
CA LYS A 197 18.52 4.61 14.84
C LYS A 197 17.76 3.30 14.61
N TYR A 198 16.78 3.30 13.70
CA TYR A 198 15.94 2.15 13.37
C TYR A 198 16.22 1.59 11.96
N GLY A 199 17.20 2.14 11.23
CA GLY A 199 17.53 1.73 9.86
C GLY A 199 16.43 2.07 8.84
N ILE A 200 15.66 3.14 9.06
CA ILE A 200 14.51 3.53 8.24
C ILE A 200 14.95 4.48 7.13
N GLU A 201 14.52 4.22 5.89
CA GLU A 201 14.83 5.08 4.74
C GLU A 201 14.04 6.39 4.81
N VAL A 202 14.73 7.54 4.78
CA VAL A 202 14.07 8.86 4.72
C VAL A 202 14.19 9.45 3.31
N VAL A 203 13.05 9.75 2.69
CA VAL A 203 12.98 10.31 1.33
C VAL A 203 12.31 11.68 1.36
N LYS A 204 12.99 12.70 0.83
CA LYS A 204 12.40 14.04 0.64
C LYS A 204 11.90 14.20 -0.80
N ILE A 205 10.65 14.63 -0.96
CA ILE A 205 10.10 14.98 -2.28
C ILE A 205 10.53 16.41 -2.63
N ALA A 206 11.48 16.52 -3.57
CA ALA A 206 12.12 17.79 -3.92
C ALA A 206 11.25 18.74 -4.76
N SER A 207 10.28 18.21 -5.51
CA SER A 207 9.45 19.02 -6.42
C SER A 207 8.11 19.42 -5.80
N ARG A 208 7.81 20.72 -5.82
CA ARG A 208 6.45 21.23 -5.69
C ARG A 208 5.71 21.02 -7.00
N VAL A 209 4.39 20.86 -6.93
CA VAL A 209 3.55 20.80 -8.14
C VAL A 209 3.53 22.20 -8.77
N LYS A 210 4.12 22.36 -9.96
CA LYS A 210 4.20 23.68 -10.61
C LYS A 210 2.97 24.05 -11.45
N ASN A 211 2.10 23.08 -11.72
CA ASN A 211 0.99 23.26 -12.65
C ASN A 211 -0.26 23.87 -12.01
N PHE A 212 -0.22 24.21 -10.71
CA PHE A 212 -1.35 24.80 -10.00
C PHE A 212 -0.92 26.07 -9.25
N PRO A 213 -1.75 27.12 -9.24
CA PRO A 213 -1.42 28.38 -8.59
C PRO A 213 -1.44 28.31 -7.06
N LEU A 214 -2.30 27.46 -6.49
CA LEU A 214 -2.48 27.32 -5.04
C LEU A 214 -2.03 25.93 -4.58
N THR A 215 -0.91 25.87 -3.87
CA THR A 215 -0.25 24.60 -3.49
C THR A 215 0.07 24.49 -2.01
N SER A 216 -0.34 25.47 -1.21
CA SER A 216 -0.24 25.47 0.25
C SER A 216 -1.51 26.07 0.87
N SER A 217 -1.81 25.70 2.12
CA SER A 217 -2.94 26.29 2.84
C SER A 217 -2.74 27.80 3.07
N SER A 218 -1.51 28.28 3.26
CA SER A 218 -1.24 29.73 3.40
C SER A 218 -1.64 30.51 2.15
N GLN A 219 -1.27 30.04 0.96
CA GLN A 219 -1.66 30.67 -0.31
C GLN A 219 -3.18 30.71 -0.49
N ILE A 220 -3.89 29.65 -0.07
CA ILE A 220 -5.36 29.62 -0.13
C ILE A 220 -5.96 30.65 0.82
N ILE A 221 -5.44 30.75 2.04
CA ILE A 221 -5.91 31.71 3.05
C ILE A 221 -5.65 33.14 2.56
N GLU A 222 -4.45 33.45 2.09
CA GLU A 222 -4.11 34.77 1.51
C GLU A 222 -5.07 35.12 0.37
N ARG A 223 -5.31 34.18 -0.56
CA ARG A 223 -6.26 34.41 -1.65
C ARG A 223 -7.69 34.66 -1.17
N ILE A 224 -8.13 34.01 -0.09
CA ILE A 224 -9.47 34.24 0.49
C ILE A 224 -9.52 35.65 1.10
N LEU A 225 -8.49 36.05 1.85
CA LEU A 225 -8.41 37.39 2.47
C LEU A 225 -8.30 38.52 1.43
N ASP A 226 -7.73 38.26 0.26
CA ASP A 226 -7.70 39.24 -0.84
C ASP A 226 -9.07 39.43 -1.52
N LEU A 227 -9.99 38.48 -1.34
CA LEU A 227 -11.31 38.47 -2.01
C LEU A 227 -12.44 39.02 -1.13
N PHE A 228 -12.29 38.99 0.19
CA PHE A 228 -13.32 39.32 1.19
C PHE A 228 -12.74 40.20 2.28
#